data_AF-A0A285MWT3-F1
#
_entry.id   AF-A0A285MWT3-F1
#
_cell.length_a   1.000
_cell.length_b   1.000
_cell.length_c   1.000
_cell.angle_alpha   90.00
_cell.angle_beta   90.00
_cell.angle_gamma   90.00
#
_symmetry.space_group_name_H-M   'P 1'
#
loop_
_entity.id
_entity.type
_entity.pdbx_description
1 polymer ?
#
loop_
_entity_poly.entity_id
_entity_poly.type
_entity_poly.pdbx_seq_one_letter_code
_entity_poly.pdbx_strand_id
1 'polypeptide(L)' 'MSVIYVLLAISITVAIVFFVAFVFSVRSGQYDDSYTPSVRMLFEDELLEDVGKVDTNNNKIEQTNNTNQ' A
#
# COMPACT_ATOMS: atom_id res chain seq x y z
N MET A 1 27.29 -9.45 46.09
CA MET A 1 27.68 -8.48 45.04
C MET A 1 27.66 -9.08 43.62
N SER A 2 26.85 -10.12 43.36
CA SER A 2 26.71 -10.72 42.03
C SER A 2 25.36 -10.41 41.36
N VAL A 3 24.35 -10.04 42.16
CA VAL A 3 22.98 -9.76 41.70
C VAL A 3 22.94 -8.66 40.63
N ILE A 4 23.86 -7.70 40.69
CA ILE A 4 23.97 -6.63 39.70
C ILE A 4 24.25 -7.16 38.29
N TYR A 5 25.05 -8.22 38.14
CA TYR A 5 25.34 -8.80 36.83
C TYR A 5 24.13 -9.51 36.24
N VAL A 6 23.32 -10.16 37.08
CA VAL A 6 22.07 -10.82 36.66
C VAL A 6 21.05 -9.78 36.20
N LEU A 7 20.87 -8.70 36.98
CA LEU A 7 19.97 -7.61 36.63
C LEU A 7 20.40 -6.89 35.33
N LEU A 8 21.70 -6.67 35.16
CA LEU A 8 22.27 -6.09 33.94
C LEU A 8 21.98 -6.97 32.71
N ALA A 9 22.21 -8.28 32.82
CA ALA A 9 21.99 -9.22 31.73
C ALA A 9 20.51 -9.27 31.31
N ILE A 10 19.58 -9.32 32.27
CA ILE A 10 18.14 -9.33 31.99
C ILE A 10 17.72 -8.01 31.34
N SER A 11 18.18 -6.87 31.85
CA SER A 11 17.86 -5.55 31.31
C SER A 11 18.28 -5.41 29.83
N ILE A 12 19.51 -5.79 29.51
CA ILE A 12 20.03 -5.74 28.14
C ILE A 12 19.27 -6.71 27.23
N THR A 13 18.98 -7.93 27.71
CA THR A 13 18.25 -8.93 26.93
C THR A 13 16.86 -8.43 26.53
N VAL A 14 16.12 -7.87 27.48
CA VAL A 14 14.79 -7.30 27.23
C VAL A 14 14.87 -6.14 26.24
N ALA A 15 15.86 -5.24 26.40
CA ALA A 15 16.06 -4.12 25.49
C ALA A 15 16.32 -4.58 24.04
N ILE A 16 17.18 -5.58 23.85
CA ILE A 16 17.48 -6.12 22.51
C ILE A 16 16.25 -6.78 21.88
N VAL A 17 15.47 -7.55 22.65
CA VAL A 17 14.24 -8.19 22.15
C VAL A 17 13.25 -7.15 21.64
N PHE A 18 12.99 -6.10 22.44
CA PHE A 18 12.10 -5.01 22.02
C PHE A 18 12.64 -4.22 20.84
N PHE A 19 13.95 -4.00 20.78
CA PHE A 19 14.58 -3.28 19.66
C PHE A 19 14.45 -4.06 18.34
N VAL A 20 14.71 -5.38 18.34
CA VAL A 20 14.55 -6.22 17.15
C VAL A 20 13.09 -6.29 16.71
N ALA A 21 12.16 -6.46 17.65
CA ALA A 21 10.72 -6.43 17.35
C ALA A 21 10.28 -5.08 16.77
N PHE A 22 10.78 -3.97 17.31
CA PHE A 22 10.53 -2.62 16.80
C PHE A 22 11.03 -2.45 15.37
N VAL A 23 12.28 -2.85 15.08
CA VAL A 23 12.85 -2.76 13.73
C VAL A 23 12.07 -3.63 12.74
N PHE A 24 11.68 -4.85 13.13
CA PHE A 24 10.87 -5.72 12.29
C PHE A 24 9.49 -5.09 12.00
N SER A 25 8.83 -4.53 13.02
CA SER A 25 7.55 -3.85 12.88
C SER A 25 7.61 -2.65 11.92
N VAL A 26 8.63 -1.80 12.07
CA VAL A 26 8.86 -0.65 11.18
C VAL A 26 9.15 -1.10 9.75
N ARG A 27 9.89 -2.21 9.58
CA ARG A 27 10.27 -2.72 8.26
C ARG A 27 9.17 -3.56 7.59
N SER A 28 8.16 -4.03 8.32
CA SER A 28 7.09 -4.92 7.83
C SER A 28 6.07 -4.25 6.89
N GLY A 29 6.43 -3.14 6.23
CA GLY A 29 5.81 -2.80 4.96
C GLY A 29 4.60 -1.85 5.02
N GLN A 30 4.42 -1.07 6.09
CA GLN A 30 3.49 0.07 6.03
C GLN A 30 3.92 1.18 5.04
N TYR A 31 5.09 1.05 4.42
CA TYR A 31 5.58 1.95 3.37
C TYR A 31 5.14 1.55 1.96
N ASP A 32 4.37 0.45 1.79
CA ASP A 32 3.90 0.02 0.47
C ASP A 32 2.81 0.95 -0.12
N ASP A 33 2.21 1.81 0.72
CA ASP A 33 1.27 2.86 0.28
C ASP A 33 1.99 4.15 -0.19
N SER A 34 3.24 4.02 -0.67
CA SER A 34 4.06 5.13 -1.19
C SER A 34 3.60 5.66 -2.57
N TYR A 35 2.55 5.08 -3.15
CA TYR A 35 1.87 5.60 -4.34
C TYR A 35 0.42 5.94 -4.01
N THR A 36 0.26 7.13 -3.43
CA THR A 36 -1.05 7.67 -3.08
C THR A 36 -1.88 7.93 -4.35
N PRO A 37 -3.16 7.52 -4.42
CA PRO A 37 -4.06 7.82 -5.55
C PRO A 37 -4.23 9.32 -5.82
N SER A 38 -3.93 10.18 -4.83
CA SER A 38 -3.93 11.64 -4.97
C SER A 38 -2.93 12.16 -6.00
N VAL A 39 -1.80 11.47 -6.20
CA VAL A 39 -0.74 11.88 -7.14
C VAL A 39 -1.14 11.52 -8.56
N ARG A 40 -1.77 10.36 -8.70
CA ARG A 40 -2.29 9.85 -9.97
C ARG A 40 -3.36 10.79 -10.55
N MET A 41 -4.26 11.30 -9.71
CA MET A 41 -5.34 12.19 -10.12
C MET A 41 -4.82 13.58 -10.60
N LEU A 42 -3.74 14.10 -10.01
CA LEU A 42 -3.16 15.40 -10.41
C LEU A 42 -2.34 15.36 -11.71
N PHE A 43 -1.88 14.19 -12.15
CA PHE A 43 -1.09 14.02 -13.37
C PHE A 43 -1.86 13.35 -14.51
N GLU A 44 -3.05 12.81 -14.25
CA GLU A 44 -3.98 12.28 -15.26
C GLU A 44 -4.84 13.38 -15.90
N ASP A 45 -5.07 14.49 -15.18
CA ASP A 45 -5.83 15.64 -15.68
C ASP A 45 -5.04 16.50 -16.70
N GLU A 46 -3.70 16.43 -16.71
CA GLU A 46 -2.84 17.20 -17.62
C GLU A 46 -2.59 16.49 -18.97
N LEU A 47 -2.86 15.18 -19.09
CA LEU A 47 -2.66 14.40 -20.33
C LEU A 47 -3.93 14.29 -21.21
N LEU A 48 -4.86 15.25 -21.10
CA LEU A 48 -6.06 15.28 -21.95
C LEU A 48 -6.01 16.30 -23.10
N GLU A 49 -4.88 16.98 -23.34
CA GLU A 49 -4.76 17.98 -24.41
C GLU A 49 -4.12 17.52 -25.73
N ASP A 50 -3.90 16.22 -25.98
CA ASP A 50 -3.49 15.76 -27.33
C ASP A 50 -4.00 14.37 -27.76
N VAL A 51 -5.30 14.09 -27.59
CA VAL A 51 -5.96 13.03 -28.36
C VAL A 51 -7.12 13.62 -29.15
N GLY A 52 -6.77 14.55 -30.03
CA GLY A 52 -7.57 14.82 -31.21
C GLY A 52 -7.50 13.63 -32.17
N LYS A 53 -8.61 12.89 -32.29
CA LYS A 53 -8.96 11.87 -33.31
C LYS A 53 -8.47 10.43 -33.06
N VAL A 54 -9.32 9.61 -32.44
CA VAL A 54 -9.58 8.23 -32.93
C VAL A 54 -11.06 7.87 -32.69
N ASP A 55 -11.83 8.04 -33.74
CA ASP A 55 -12.94 7.21 -34.23
C ASP A 55 -13.93 6.57 -33.24
N THR A 56 -15.09 7.22 -33.19
CA THR A 56 -16.40 6.58 -33.01
C THR A 56 -16.55 5.38 -33.96
N ASN A 57 -16.43 4.16 -33.44
CA ASN A 57 -16.98 2.98 -34.12
C ASN A 57 -17.86 2.17 -33.18
N ASN A 58 -19.14 2.18 -33.54
CA ASN A 58 -20.23 1.34 -33.06
C ASN A 58 -19.77 -0.08 -32.71
N ASN A 59 -20.15 -0.60 -31.54
CA ASN A 59 -20.64 -1.97 -31.43
C ASN A 59 -21.53 -2.13 -30.18
N LYS A 60 -22.83 -2.07 -30.47
CA LYS A 60 -23.88 -2.95 -29.97
C LYS A 60 -24.09 -3.07 -28.46
N ILE A 61 -25.13 -2.38 -28.02
CA ILE A 61 -26.02 -2.77 -26.93
C ILE A 61 -26.44 -4.24 -27.13
N GLU A 62 -26.07 -5.13 -26.22
CA GLU A 62 -26.81 -6.37 -25.98
C GLU A 62 -27.37 -6.35 -24.55
N GLN A 63 -28.58 -5.79 -24.45
CA GLN A 63 -29.52 -6.12 -23.39
C GLN A 63 -29.92 -7.58 -23.60
N THR A 64 -29.44 -8.49 -22.77
CA THR A 64 -29.98 -9.85 -22.66
C THR A 64 -31.36 -9.79 -22.01
N ASN A 65 -32.39 -9.71 -22.84
CA ASN A 65 -33.77 -9.96 -22.46
C ASN A 65 -33.98 -11.47 -22.34
N ASN A 66 -34.05 -11.99 -21.11
CA ASN A 66 -34.61 -13.32 -20.88
C ASN A 66 -35.81 -13.20 -19.94
N THR A 67 -36.94 -12.79 -20.51
CA THR A 67 -38.26 -13.16 -20.01
C THR A 67 -38.50 -14.62 -20.35
N ASN A 68 -38.72 -15.46 -19.35
CA ASN A 68 -39.41 -16.73 -19.52
C ASN A 68 -40.41 -16.90 -18.37
N GLN A 69 -41.69 -16.72 -18.74
CA GLN A 69 -42.96 -17.11 -18.10
C GLN A 69 -43.12 -16.98 -16.58
#